data_AF-W3VMD9-F1
#
_entry.id   AF-W3VMD9-F1
#
_cell.length_a   1.000
_cell.length_b   1.000
_cell.length_c   1.000
_cell.angle_alpha   90.00
_cell.angle_beta   90.00
_cell.angle_gamma   90.00
#
_symmetry.space_group_name_H-M   'P 1'
#
loop_
_entity.id
_entity.type
_entity.pdbx_description
1 polymer ?
#
loop_
_entity_poly.entity_id
_entity_poly.type
_entity_poly.pdbx_seq_one_letter_code
_entity_poly.pdbx_strand_id
1 'polypeptide(L)'
;MTIQPAEGAPVGGIRRIVTGHDAKGVSIIDKDDEIERLDCTPEHAHFAPGDGAKKPIFSGRSHNDNGSVVRFVDIPPGCCSPMHRTQTLDYGIVIFGEVELELDSGEKRTLRQSDTCVQRGTNHLWRNNTDQWTRIAFILLSSKQIVIDGKQLSDHGFPADPTQVFPQLLQSRLFSTMNTTRKGIHRAPIGFGPAPSPRQAPDGSRFDWSQARTTTVVVEVERECVEALLPPGYTVSDSVAHPTVLFEVMELRNLPWLAGRGYNTLGVYLNDIVCNRVQPAITASYMAVLFENFTDPITTGREELGFPKVYAEISNAIVSQKEGVESRVHTLSWGGFEFLRLELALTAYAVQNSPAMMPDARRYTHPTKDGILHQRYVPAVGELGKSDADYATFCPPPPPSGPPKVLEFKAPPVSCGGDEVCPAVVQVQPDQKAEGTHEFCEGAVKLSVKRGSFDQLPTLYNVVDALAGLKVRACREVAMHTFQGASDLAANHRVEK
;
A
#
# COMPACT_ATOMS: atom_id res chain seq x y z
N MET A 1 -3.67 1.44 14.54
CA MET A 1 -4.74 2.30 15.09
C MET A 1 -4.28 3.73 14.96
N THR A 2 -4.94 4.49 14.10
CA THR A 2 -4.67 5.92 13.91
C THR A 2 -5.20 6.65 15.13
N ILE A 3 -4.31 7.27 15.93
CA ILE A 3 -4.73 8.17 17.01
C ILE A 3 -5.48 9.33 16.33
N GLN A 4 -6.72 9.59 16.74
CA GLN A 4 -7.50 10.69 16.18
C GLN A 4 -6.83 12.04 16.49
N PRO A 5 -7.03 13.08 15.64
CA PRO A 5 -6.48 14.41 15.89
C PRO A 5 -6.93 14.96 17.26
N ALA A 6 -6.16 15.90 17.83
CA ALA A 6 -6.39 16.52 19.14
C ALA A 6 -7.70 17.35 19.28
N GLU A 7 -8.60 17.33 18.28
CA GLU A 7 -9.94 17.89 18.40
C GLU A 7 -10.72 17.15 19.49
N GLY A 8 -11.06 17.85 20.57
CA GLY A 8 -11.76 17.29 21.73
C GLY A 8 -10.85 16.83 22.88
N ALA A 9 -9.52 16.93 22.76
CA ALA A 9 -8.65 16.74 23.91
C ALA A 9 -8.88 17.88 24.94
N PRO A 10 -8.71 17.63 26.25
CA PRO A 10 -8.81 18.71 27.23
C PRO A 10 -7.83 19.84 26.88
N VAL A 11 -8.36 21.03 26.62
CA VAL A 11 -7.57 22.19 26.17
C VAL A 11 -6.88 22.83 27.38
N GLY A 12 -5.57 23.06 27.29
CA GLY A 12 -4.75 23.74 28.31
C GLY A 12 -4.04 22.80 29.30
N GLY A 13 -2.80 23.15 29.67
CA GLY A 13 -2.09 22.54 30.78
C GLY A 13 -2.80 22.83 32.11
N ILE A 14 -2.52 22.04 33.15
CA ILE A 14 -3.14 22.28 34.47
C ILE A 14 -2.29 23.30 35.20
N ARG A 15 -2.81 24.52 35.37
CA ARG A 15 -2.16 25.55 36.19
C ARG A 15 -2.05 25.06 37.64
N ARG A 16 -0.84 25.17 38.17
CA ARG A 16 -0.46 24.79 39.52
C ARG A 16 0.13 25.99 40.24
N ILE A 17 -0.33 26.19 41.47
CA ILE A 17 0.22 27.20 42.39
C ILE A 17 0.80 26.44 43.58
N VAL A 18 2.09 26.61 43.82
CA VAL A 18 2.81 26.04 44.96
C VAL A 18 3.12 27.15 45.95
N THR A 19 2.80 26.94 47.22
CA THR A 19 3.11 27.88 48.30
C THR A 19 4.26 27.38 49.15
N GLY A 20 5.00 28.30 49.76
CA GLY A 20 6.16 28.02 50.60
C GLY A 20 6.42 29.14 51.60
N HIS A 21 7.64 29.20 52.12
CA HIS A 21 8.09 30.30 52.97
C HIS A 21 9.41 30.88 52.42
N ASP A 22 9.57 32.20 52.49
CA ASP A 22 10.83 32.85 52.18
C ASP A 22 11.89 32.62 53.29
N ALA A 23 13.09 33.17 53.12
CA ALA A 23 14.18 33.04 54.09
C ALA A 23 13.87 33.62 55.49
N LYS A 24 12.79 34.40 55.63
CA LYS A 24 12.34 35.00 56.90
C LYS A 24 11.15 34.25 57.50
N GLY A 25 10.70 33.16 56.87
CA GLY A 25 9.55 32.39 57.32
C GLY A 25 8.20 33.02 56.95
N VAL A 26 8.17 33.97 55.99
CA VAL A 26 6.92 34.57 55.50
C VAL A 26 6.34 33.69 54.41
N SER A 27 5.03 33.39 54.49
CA SER A 27 4.35 32.59 53.47
C SER A 27 4.31 33.30 52.12
N ILE A 28 4.71 32.61 51.05
CA ILE A 28 4.80 33.14 49.68
C ILE A 28 4.21 32.15 48.67
N ILE A 29 3.91 32.66 47.47
CA ILE A 29 3.78 31.80 46.28
C ILE A 29 5.20 31.47 45.83
N ASP A 30 5.57 30.20 45.92
CA ASP A 30 6.87 29.70 45.50
C ASP A 30 6.89 29.48 43.97
N LYS A 31 5.79 28.95 43.41
CA LYS A 31 5.63 28.72 41.96
C LYS A 31 4.19 28.93 41.52
N ASP A 32 4.03 29.39 40.29
CA ASP A 32 2.77 29.51 39.56
C ASP A 32 3.05 29.13 38.09
N ASP A 33 2.81 27.87 37.75
CA ASP A 33 3.23 27.25 36.49
C ASP A 33 2.16 26.33 35.90
N GLU A 34 2.22 26.06 34.59
CA GLU A 34 1.40 25.00 33.98
C GLU A 34 2.13 23.66 34.05
N ILE A 35 1.42 22.60 34.45
CA ILE A 35 1.93 21.24 34.42
C ILE A 35 1.90 20.73 32.97
N GLU A 36 3.03 20.20 32.52
CA GLU A 36 3.19 19.58 31.20
C GLU A 36 2.17 18.44 30.99
N ARG A 37 1.53 18.45 29.81
CA ARG A 37 0.54 17.45 29.42
C ARG A 37 1.23 16.11 29.11
N LEU A 38 0.71 15.02 29.67
CA LEU A 38 1.16 13.66 29.41
C LEU A 38 0.05 12.87 28.70
N ASP A 39 0.26 12.53 27.42
CA ASP A 39 -0.64 11.64 26.69
C ASP A 39 -0.30 10.17 27.01
N CYS A 40 -1.29 9.38 27.40
CA CYS A 40 -1.14 7.94 27.60
C CYS A 40 -1.01 7.24 26.23
N THR A 41 0.21 7.22 25.69
CA THR A 41 0.54 6.43 24.49
C THR A 41 1.30 5.16 24.88
N PRO A 42 1.29 4.10 24.05
CA PRO A 42 2.08 2.89 24.29
C PRO A 42 3.59 3.14 24.42
N GLU A 43 4.08 4.29 23.92
CA GLU A 43 5.51 4.64 23.85
C GLU A 43 5.94 5.68 24.90
N HIS A 44 5.02 6.40 25.57
CA HIS A 44 5.34 7.53 26.47
C HIS A 44 4.92 7.32 27.93
N ALA A 45 5.17 6.15 28.51
CA ALA A 45 5.17 5.98 29.96
C ALA A 45 6.40 6.65 30.63
N HIS A 46 6.73 7.88 30.24
CA HIS A 46 7.83 8.67 30.78
C HIS A 46 7.27 9.85 31.60
N PHE A 47 7.50 9.77 32.91
CA PHE A 47 6.90 10.63 33.93
C PHE A 47 7.83 11.79 34.30
N ALA A 48 7.34 13.02 34.39
CA ALA A 48 8.05 14.12 35.04
C ALA A 48 7.39 14.47 36.40
N PRO A 49 8.11 14.36 37.52
CA PRO A 49 7.64 14.77 38.84
C PRO A 49 8.01 16.23 39.10
N GLY A 50 7.23 16.95 39.92
CA GLY A 50 7.66 18.31 40.26
C GLY A 50 6.90 19.04 41.35
N ASP A 51 6.35 18.38 42.35
CA ASP A 51 5.62 19.02 43.47
C ASP A 51 6.53 19.57 44.59
N GLY A 52 7.80 19.89 44.30
CA GLY A 52 8.69 20.51 45.28
C GLY A 52 9.26 19.57 46.34
N ALA A 53 8.88 18.28 46.36
CA ALA A 53 9.69 17.24 46.98
C ALA A 53 10.97 17.01 46.15
N LYS A 54 12.08 16.57 46.78
CA LYS A 54 13.30 16.15 46.05
C LYS A 54 12.87 15.26 44.88
N LYS A 55 13.23 15.65 43.65
CA LYS A 55 12.95 14.87 42.43
C LYS A 55 13.26 13.39 42.73
N PRO A 56 12.29 12.46 42.63
CA PRO A 56 12.66 11.06 42.64
C PRO A 56 13.62 10.86 41.47
N ILE A 57 14.86 10.50 41.80
CA ILE A 57 15.80 9.97 40.83
C ILE A 57 15.05 8.82 40.16
N PHE A 58 14.97 8.84 38.83
CA PHE A 58 14.30 7.80 38.04
C PHE A 58 14.85 6.43 38.47
N SER A 59 14.11 5.76 39.34
CA SER A 59 14.50 4.51 40.03
C SER A 59 13.40 3.45 39.91
N GLY A 60 12.41 3.69 39.04
CA GLY A 60 11.28 2.78 38.81
C GLY A 60 10.15 2.86 39.85
N ARG A 61 10.14 3.86 40.75
CA ARG A 61 9.08 4.04 41.76
C ARG A 61 8.14 5.19 41.41
N SER A 62 6.83 5.00 41.64
CA SER A 62 5.75 5.97 41.33
C SER A 62 5.42 6.94 42.46
N HIS A 63 6.10 6.86 43.61
CA HIS A 63 5.80 7.64 44.83
C HIS A 63 7.06 8.09 45.58
N ASN A 64 6.89 9.08 46.47
CA ASN A 64 7.92 9.53 47.40
C ASN A 64 7.70 8.89 48.77
N ASP A 65 8.77 8.44 49.44
CA ASP A 65 8.66 7.75 50.74
C ASP A 65 8.06 8.63 51.86
N ASN A 66 8.21 9.96 51.76
CA ASN A 66 7.78 10.94 52.77
C ASN A 66 6.94 12.09 52.18
N GLY A 67 6.08 11.82 51.20
CA GLY A 67 5.21 12.82 50.60
C GLY A 67 4.07 12.23 49.78
N SER A 68 3.22 13.08 49.23
CA SER A 68 2.25 12.72 48.18
C SER A 68 2.82 13.08 46.81
N VAL A 69 2.35 12.39 45.77
CA VAL A 69 2.55 12.79 44.37
C VAL A 69 1.17 13.05 43.78
N VAL A 70 0.97 14.22 43.16
CA VAL A 70 -0.22 14.47 42.32
C VAL A 70 0.17 14.44 40.85
N ARG A 71 -0.59 13.70 40.04
CA ARG A 71 -0.40 13.62 38.58
C ARG A 71 -1.74 13.64 37.86
N PHE A 72 -1.73 14.12 36.63
CA PHE A 72 -2.89 14.12 35.75
C PHE A 72 -2.56 13.32 34.50
N VAL A 73 -3.46 12.43 34.10
CA VAL A 73 -3.26 11.50 32.98
C VAL A 73 -4.41 11.65 32.01
N ASP A 74 -4.08 11.93 30.74
CA ASP A 74 -5.02 11.93 29.63
C ASP A 74 -4.93 10.61 28.87
N ILE A 75 -6.05 9.89 28.77
CA ILE A 75 -6.15 8.61 28.07
C ILE A 75 -6.90 8.84 26.75
N PRO A 76 -6.25 8.67 25.59
CA PRO A 76 -6.91 8.82 24.29
C PRO A 76 -8.03 7.78 24.09
N PRO A 77 -8.97 8.04 23.16
CA PRO A 77 -9.96 7.06 22.74
C PRO A 77 -9.35 5.69 22.41
N GLY A 78 -9.95 4.62 22.93
CA GLY A 78 -9.53 3.23 22.69
C GLY A 78 -8.19 2.80 23.31
N CYS A 79 -7.51 3.67 24.06
CA CYS A 79 -6.20 3.37 24.66
C CYS A 79 -6.33 2.78 26.08
N CYS A 80 -5.27 2.10 26.54
CA CYS A 80 -5.19 1.58 27.90
C CYS A 80 -3.78 1.68 28.49
N SER A 81 -3.68 1.75 29.80
CA SER A 81 -2.42 1.52 30.53
C SER A 81 -2.02 0.03 30.47
N PRO A 82 -0.76 -0.33 30.76
CA PRO A 82 -0.45 -1.71 31.11
C PRO A 82 -1.11 -2.12 32.44
N MET A 83 -1.25 -3.42 32.65
CA MET A 83 -1.60 -4.00 33.95
C MET A 83 -0.39 -3.87 34.88
N HIS A 84 -0.55 -3.19 36.02
CA HIS A 84 0.56 -2.92 36.94
C HIS A 84 0.11 -2.79 38.40
N ARG A 85 1.07 -2.96 39.32
CA ARG A 85 0.89 -2.74 40.77
C ARG A 85 1.99 -1.82 41.27
N THR A 86 1.59 -0.81 42.03
CA THR A 86 2.49 0.09 42.77
C THR A 86 2.27 -0.07 44.28
N GLN A 87 3.32 0.06 45.10
CA GLN A 87 3.18 0.04 46.56
C GLN A 87 2.65 1.37 47.11
N THR A 88 1.47 1.75 46.66
CA THR A 88 0.86 3.06 46.94
C THR A 88 -0.57 2.94 47.40
N LEU A 89 -1.01 3.97 48.12
CA LEU A 89 -2.42 4.32 48.26
C LEU A 89 -2.72 5.41 47.23
N ASP A 90 -3.52 5.09 46.21
CA ASP A 90 -3.87 6.03 45.16
C ASP A 90 -5.32 6.49 45.28
N TYR A 91 -5.55 7.77 45.05
CA TYR A 91 -6.86 8.32 44.76
C TYR A 91 -6.92 8.65 43.28
N GLY A 92 -7.59 7.81 42.49
CA GLY A 92 -7.85 8.05 41.07
C GLY A 92 -9.19 8.75 40.88
N ILE A 93 -9.17 10.03 40.58
CA ILE A 93 -10.36 10.89 40.45
C ILE A 93 -10.57 11.23 38.98
N VAL A 94 -11.69 10.81 38.40
CA VAL A 94 -12.01 11.15 37.01
C VAL A 94 -12.46 12.61 36.95
N ILE A 95 -11.69 13.44 36.24
CA ILE A 95 -11.98 14.88 36.10
C ILE A 95 -12.93 15.12 34.93
N PHE A 96 -12.76 14.36 33.86
CA PHE A 96 -13.45 14.52 32.59
C PHE A 96 -13.46 13.18 31.85
N GLY A 97 -14.56 12.83 31.17
CA GLY A 97 -14.68 11.59 30.39
C GLY A 97 -15.11 10.37 31.23
N GLU A 98 -14.87 9.18 30.67
CA GLU A 98 -15.24 7.88 31.24
C GLU A 98 -14.10 6.87 31.02
N VAL A 99 -13.77 6.10 32.07
CA VAL A 99 -12.70 5.10 32.05
C VAL A 99 -13.15 3.82 32.73
N GLU A 100 -12.71 2.67 32.23
CA GLU A 100 -12.86 1.37 32.89
C GLU A 100 -11.60 1.04 33.70
N LEU A 101 -11.79 0.73 34.98
CA LEU A 101 -10.81 0.08 35.84
C LEU A 101 -10.97 -1.44 35.71
N GLU A 102 -9.90 -2.14 35.39
CA GLU A 102 -9.82 -3.60 35.33
C GLU A 102 -8.80 -4.11 36.34
N LEU A 103 -9.19 -5.10 37.16
CA LEU A 103 -8.31 -5.77 38.12
C LEU A 103 -7.78 -7.09 37.55
N ASP A 104 -6.71 -7.63 38.15
CA ASP A 104 -6.12 -8.92 37.76
C ASP A 104 -7.05 -10.13 38.00
N SER A 105 -8.11 -9.97 38.79
CA SER A 105 -9.21 -10.94 38.90
C SER A 105 -10.12 -10.98 37.66
N GLY A 106 -9.99 -10.03 36.75
CA GLY A 106 -10.90 -9.80 35.63
C GLY A 106 -12.13 -8.95 35.99
N GLU A 107 -12.28 -8.52 37.25
CA GLU A 107 -13.34 -7.59 37.63
C GLU A 107 -13.13 -6.22 36.99
N LYS A 108 -14.23 -5.63 36.49
CA LYS A 108 -14.22 -4.33 35.79
C LYS A 108 -15.25 -3.39 36.38
N ARG A 109 -14.91 -2.10 36.50
CA ARG A 109 -15.85 -1.03 36.86
C ARG A 109 -15.60 0.18 35.98
N THR A 110 -16.67 0.71 35.40
CA THR A 110 -16.64 1.97 34.67
C THR A 110 -16.80 3.13 35.65
N LEU A 111 -15.85 4.07 35.61
CA LEU A 111 -15.85 5.32 36.36
C LEU A 111 -16.15 6.48 35.42
N ARG A 112 -17.02 7.38 35.85
CA ARG A 112 -17.43 8.61 35.16
C ARG A 112 -16.87 9.83 35.84
N GLN A 113 -17.03 10.99 35.21
CA GLN A 113 -16.66 12.27 35.80
C GLN A 113 -17.12 12.42 37.26
N SER A 114 -16.19 12.83 38.12
CA SER A 114 -16.30 12.94 39.58
C SER A 114 -16.25 11.63 40.38
N ASP A 115 -16.26 10.47 39.73
CA ASP A 115 -16.02 9.21 40.43
C ASP A 115 -14.58 9.12 40.94
N THR A 116 -14.41 8.51 42.10
CA THR A 116 -13.11 8.32 42.74
C THR A 116 -12.87 6.85 43.04
N CYS A 117 -11.77 6.31 42.52
CA CYS A 117 -11.22 5.03 42.93
C CYS A 117 -10.22 5.23 44.06
N VAL A 118 -10.37 4.46 45.15
CA VAL A 118 -9.33 4.34 46.18
C VAL A 118 -8.60 3.02 45.96
N GLN A 119 -7.38 3.11 45.45
CA GLN A 119 -6.58 1.97 45.06
C GLN A 119 -5.53 1.65 46.13
N ARG A 120 -5.54 0.41 46.62
CA ARG A 120 -4.73 0.01 47.79
C ARG A 120 -3.69 -1.04 47.39
N GLY A 121 -2.74 -0.62 46.56
CA GLY A 121 -1.70 -1.46 45.95
C GLY A 121 -2.23 -2.71 45.25
N THR A 122 -3.35 -2.58 44.55
CA THR A 122 -3.92 -3.63 43.69
C THR A 122 -3.24 -3.64 42.33
N ASN A 123 -3.23 -4.81 41.68
CA ASN A 123 -2.81 -4.91 40.29
C ASN A 123 -3.98 -4.49 39.39
N HIS A 124 -3.75 -3.54 38.50
CA HIS A 124 -4.84 -2.87 37.81
C HIS A 124 -4.43 -2.29 36.43
N LEU A 125 -5.43 -2.04 35.60
CA LEU A 125 -5.34 -1.42 34.30
C LEU A 125 -6.46 -0.39 34.13
N TRP A 126 -6.15 0.75 33.51
CA TRP A 126 -7.13 1.78 33.13
C TRP A 126 -7.33 1.75 31.62
N ARG A 127 -8.59 1.69 31.18
CA ARG A 127 -8.95 1.59 29.75
C ARG A 127 -10.00 2.63 29.38
N ASN A 128 -9.72 3.41 28.35
CA ASN A 128 -10.73 4.27 27.75
C ASN A 128 -11.41 3.50 26.60
N ASN A 129 -12.61 2.98 26.86
CA ASN A 129 -13.43 2.25 25.88
C ASN A 129 -14.29 3.19 25.00
N THR A 130 -14.16 4.50 25.16
CA THR A 130 -14.99 5.49 24.47
C THR A 130 -14.28 6.06 23.23
N ASP A 131 -15.02 6.83 22.44
CA ASP A 131 -14.51 7.62 21.32
C ASP A 131 -14.07 9.04 21.73
N GLN A 132 -14.17 9.40 23.02
CA GLN A 132 -13.77 10.69 23.59
C GLN A 132 -12.52 10.57 24.46
N TRP A 133 -11.82 11.69 24.69
CA TRP A 133 -10.70 11.75 25.63
C TRP A 133 -11.18 11.65 27.08
N THR A 134 -10.32 11.09 27.96
CA THR A 134 -10.60 10.99 29.40
C THR A 134 -9.42 11.50 30.21
N ARG A 135 -9.67 12.28 31.27
CA ARG A 135 -8.66 12.83 32.19
C ARG A 135 -8.87 12.34 33.60
N ILE A 136 -7.82 11.83 34.23
CA ILE A 136 -7.82 11.34 35.61
C ILE A 136 -6.73 12.04 36.42
N ALA A 137 -7.07 12.54 37.60
CA ALA A 137 -6.08 12.91 38.63
C ALA A 137 -5.75 11.69 39.49
N PHE A 138 -4.47 11.43 39.70
CA PHE A 138 -3.99 10.48 40.70
C PHE A 138 -3.26 11.22 41.81
N ILE A 139 -3.66 10.97 43.05
CA ILE A 139 -2.91 11.36 44.23
C ILE A 139 -2.34 10.08 44.83
N LEU A 140 -1.02 9.91 44.77
CA LEU A 140 -0.32 8.72 45.23
C LEU A 140 0.40 9.03 46.54
N LEU A 141 0.18 8.16 47.51
CA LEU A 141 0.88 8.16 48.79
C LEU A 141 1.70 6.88 48.90
N SER A 142 2.89 6.96 49.49
CA SER A 142 3.63 5.76 49.87
C SER A 142 2.78 4.90 50.80
N SER A 143 2.79 3.58 50.59
CA SER A 143 2.11 2.62 51.46
C SER A 143 3.11 1.66 52.09
N LYS A 144 2.69 1.00 53.18
CA LYS A 144 3.46 -0.13 53.72
C LYS A 144 3.40 -1.29 52.73
N GLN A 145 4.49 -2.05 52.65
CA GLN A 145 4.57 -3.31 51.90
C GLN A 145 3.34 -4.19 52.17
N ILE A 146 2.63 -4.58 51.10
CA ILE A 146 1.46 -5.44 51.22
C ILE A 146 1.93 -6.87 51.48
N VAL A 147 1.40 -7.47 52.55
CA VAL A 147 1.68 -8.85 52.98
C VAL A 147 0.36 -9.58 53.14
N ILE A 148 0.19 -10.68 52.40
CA ILE A 148 -0.95 -11.60 52.51
C ILE A 148 -0.40 -12.99 52.83
N ASP A 149 -0.86 -13.61 53.92
CA ASP A 149 -0.40 -14.93 54.39
C ASP A 149 1.14 -15.06 54.49
N GLY A 150 1.80 -14.00 54.96
CA GLY A 150 3.26 -13.94 55.09
C GLY A 150 4.01 -13.72 53.76
N LYS A 151 3.32 -13.69 52.62
CA LYS A 151 3.90 -13.42 51.31
C LYS A 151 3.80 -11.94 50.96
N GLN A 152 4.96 -11.33 50.68
CA GLN A 152 5.03 -9.95 50.19
C GLN A 152 4.60 -9.90 48.72
N LEU A 153 3.70 -8.98 48.38
CA LEU A 153 3.35 -8.70 46.99
C LEU A 153 4.37 -7.72 46.38
N SER A 154 4.98 -8.10 45.27
CA SER A 154 5.98 -7.27 44.58
C SER A 154 5.39 -5.95 44.07
N ASP A 155 6.16 -4.87 44.20
CA ASP A 155 5.98 -3.66 43.40
C ASP A 155 6.47 -3.97 41.99
N HIS A 156 5.59 -3.94 41.00
CA HIS A 156 6.00 -4.16 39.62
C HIS A 156 6.24 -2.86 38.86
N GLY A 157 5.96 -1.70 39.48
CA GLY A 157 6.09 -0.40 38.85
C GLY A 157 5.49 -0.36 37.44
N PHE A 158 5.95 0.60 36.63
CA PHE A 158 5.98 0.41 35.18
C PHE A 158 7.28 -0.33 34.85
N PRO A 159 7.33 -1.18 33.81
CA PRO A 159 8.55 -1.91 33.48
C PRO A 159 9.73 -0.94 33.33
N ALA A 160 10.63 -1.01 34.31
CA ALA A 160 11.83 -0.18 34.37
C ALA A 160 12.86 -0.80 33.44
N ASP A 161 12.81 -0.42 32.15
CA ASP A 161 13.89 -0.43 31.15
C ASP A 161 13.29 -0.67 29.74
N PRO A 162 13.23 0.35 28.87
CA PRO A 162 12.79 0.20 27.48
C PRO A 162 13.55 -0.89 26.72
N THR A 163 14.79 -1.20 27.11
CA THR A 163 15.63 -2.20 26.43
C THR A 163 15.24 -3.65 26.77
N GLN A 164 14.48 -3.89 27.84
CA GLN A 164 13.95 -5.23 28.18
C GLN A 164 12.52 -5.46 27.67
N VAL A 165 11.76 -4.40 27.44
CA VAL A 165 10.39 -4.48 26.87
C VAL A 165 10.42 -4.55 25.35
N PHE A 166 11.39 -3.88 24.70
CA PHE A 166 11.50 -3.91 23.24
C PHE A 166 11.60 -5.33 22.67
N PRO A 167 12.46 -6.23 23.21
CA PRO A 167 12.55 -7.59 22.73
C PRO A 167 11.27 -8.38 23.00
N GLN A 168 10.57 -8.20 24.12
CA GLN A 168 9.38 -8.99 24.47
C GLN A 168 8.08 -8.50 23.81
N LEU A 169 7.95 -7.22 23.48
CA LEU A 169 6.84 -6.70 22.65
C LEU A 169 7.08 -6.96 21.16
N LEU A 170 8.32 -6.83 20.68
CA LEU A 170 8.67 -7.34 19.35
C LEU A 170 8.51 -8.84 19.32
N GLN A 171 8.97 -9.60 20.31
CA GLN A 171 8.81 -11.05 20.36
C GLN A 171 7.36 -11.46 20.58
N SER A 172 6.50 -10.76 21.29
CA SER A 172 5.08 -11.18 21.39
C SER A 172 4.28 -10.82 20.13
N ARG A 173 4.57 -9.67 19.47
CA ARG A 173 3.99 -9.33 18.15
C ARG A 173 4.57 -10.17 17.01
N LEU A 174 5.88 -10.44 17.05
CA LEU A 174 6.58 -11.33 16.13
C LEU A 174 6.29 -12.80 16.43
N PHE A 175 6.21 -13.29 17.66
CA PHE A 175 5.89 -14.70 17.96
C PHE A 175 4.40 -15.02 17.82
N SER A 176 3.49 -14.06 18.03
CA SER A 176 2.10 -14.22 17.57
C SER A 176 2.03 -14.40 16.05
N THR A 177 2.98 -13.85 15.29
CA THR A 177 3.12 -13.99 13.83
C THR A 177 4.20 -15.00 13.37
N MET A 178 5.01 -15.56 14.27
CA MET A 178 6.07 -16.55 13.98
C MET A 178 5.69 -17.95 14.46
N ASN A 179 4.65 -18.10 15.32
CA ASN A 179 4.04 -19.41 15.58
C ASN A 179 3.20 -19.92 14.39
N THR A 180 2.98 -19.10 13.37
CA THR A 180 2.66 -19.55 12.02
C THR A 180 3.97 -19.84 11.29
N THR A 181 4.51 -21.04 11.46
CA THR A 181 5.59 -21.64 10.64
C THR A 181 5.72 -21.03 9.23
N ARG A 182 6.70 -20.15 8.93
CA ARG A 182 7.16 -19.77 7.55
C ARG A 182 6.13 -19.60 6.42
N LYS A 183 4.82 -19.50 6.70
CA LYS A 183 3.73 -19.65 5.75
C LYS A 183 3.22 -18.26 5.42
N GLY A 184 3.96 -17.59 4.55
CA GLY A 184 3.58 -16.30 4.00
C GLY A 184 4.60 -15.83 2.96
N ILE A 185 4.16 -14.98 2.04
CA ILE A 185 4.99 -14.26 1.10
C ILE A 185 5.82 -13.25 1.89
N HIS A 186 7.13 -13.38 1.82
CA HIS A 186 8.09 -12.45 2.42
C HIS A 186 8.76 -11.63 1.32
N ARG A 187 9.02 -10.36 1.63
CA ARG A 187 9.80 -9.42 0.79
C ARG A 187 10.66 -8.56 1.70
N ALA A 188 11.74 -7.99 1.17
CA ALA A 188 12.57 -7.08 1.94
C ALA A 188 11.72 -5.86 2.39
N PRO A 189 11.87 -5.39 3.64
CA PRO A 189 12.77 -5.87 4.70
C PRO A 189 12.20 -7.09 5.47
N ILE A 190 12.88 -8.25 5.35
CA ILE A 190 12.39 -9.56 5.83
C ILE A 190 12.14 -9.60 7.35
N GLY A 191 12.89 -8.80 8.12
CA GLY A 191 12.77 -8.75 9.59
C GLY A 191 11.41 -8.27 10.10
N PHE A 192 10.56 -7.69 9.24
CA PHE A 192 9.23 -7.20 9.57
C PHE A 192 8.11 -8.23 9.32
N GLY A 193 8.45 -9.47 8.97
CA GLY A 193 7.49 -10.56 8.78
C GLY A 193 6.99 -10.70 7.32
N PRO A 194 5.92 -11.49 7.10
CA PRO A 194 5.31 -11.61 5.78
C PRO A 194 4.79 -10.26 5.29
N ALA A 195 5.03 -9.94 4.02
CA ALA A 195 4.74 -8.63 3.46
C ALA A 195 3.39 -8.65 2.73
N PRO A 196 2.41 -7.81 3.13
CA PRO A 196 1.11 -7.72 2.44
C PRO A 196 1.28 -7.40 0.95
N SER A 197 0.49 -8.03 0.09
CA SER A 197 0.57 -7.86 -1.37
C SER A 197 -0.81 -8.11 -1.98
N PRO A 198 -1.00 -7.89 -3.29
CA PRO A 198 -2.22 -8.31 -3.98
C PRO A 198 -2.63 -9.77 -3.67
N ARG A 199 -1.67 -10.65 -3.35
CA ARG A 199 -1.86 -12.08 -3.12
C ARG A 199 -1.96 -12.47 -1.64
N GLN A 200 -1.73 -11.52 -0.73
CA GLN A 200 -1.65 -11.80 0.71
C GLN A 200 -2.05 -10.60 1.56
N ALA A 201 -3.08 -10.76 2.38
CA ALA A 201 -3.48 -9.81 3.41
C ALA A 201 -2.55 -9.89 4.66
N PRO A 202 -2.60 -8.92 5.59
CA PRO A 202 -1.77 -8.94 6.79
C PRO A 202 -1.90 -10.21 7.65
N ASP A 203 -3.05 -10.88 7.60
CA ASP A 203 -3.32 -12.15 8.28
C ASP A 203 -2.97 -13.40 7.44
N GLY A 204 -2.43 -13.21 6.23
CA GLY A 204 -2.10 -14.28 5.29
C GLY A 204 -3.24 -14.69 4.35
N SER A 205 -4.45 -14.14 4.51
CA SER A 205 -5.61 -14.48 3.67
C SER A 205 -5.54 -13.82 2.28
N ARG A 206 -6.43 -14.23 1.37
CA ARG A 206 -6.59 -13.58 0.06
C ARG A 206 -7.67 -12.51 0.11
N PHE A 207 -7.49 -11.46 -0.70
CA PHE A 207 -8.49 -10.42 -0.85
C PHE A 207 -9.61 -10.82 -1.81
N ASP A 208 -10.82 -10.28 -1.60
CA ASP A 208 -11.89 -10.28 -2.59
C ASP A 208 -11.71 -9.11 -3.57
N TRP A 209 -11.57 -9.43 -4.85
CA TRP A 209 -11.37 -8.47 -5.92
C TRP A 209 -12.66 -8.08 -6.64
N SER A 210 -13.83 -8.60 -6.23
CA SER A 210 -15.11 -8.43 -6.92
C SER A 210 -15.54 -6.96 -7.15
N GLN A 211 -15.08 -6.05 -6.29
CA GLN A 211 -15.41 -4.62 -6.34
C GLN A 211 -14.33 -3.76 -7.01
N ALA A 212 -13.22 -4.35 -7.45
CA ALA A 212 -12.20 -3.62 -8.19
C ALA A 212 -12.76 -3.17 -9.55
N ARG A 213 -12.30 -2.02 -10.04
CA ARG A 213 -12.65 -1.53 -11.37
C ARG A 213 -11.39 -1.32 -12.18
N THR A 214 -11.42 -1.76 -13.42
CA THR A 214 -10.30 -1.68 -14.35
C THR A 214 -10.81 -1.05 -15.64
N THR A 215 -10.23 0.08 -16.04
CA THR A 215 -10.43 0.63 -17.38
C THR A 215 -9.23 0.31 -18.24
N THR A 216 -9.42 -0.48 -19.30
CA THR A 216 -8.36 -0.94 -20.20
C THR A 216 -8.48 -0.24 -21.55
N VAL A 217 -7.43 0.42 -22.05
CA VAL A 217 -7.31 0.83 -23.46
C VAL A 217 -6.28 -0.05 -24.16
N VAL A 218 -6.69 -0.70 -25.25
CA VAL A 218 -5.85 -1.54 -26.12
C VAL A 218 -5.51 -0.79 -27.40
N VAL A 219 -4.25 -0.81 -27.84
CA VAL A 219 -3.83 -0.40 -29.20
C VAL A 219 -2.88 -1.45 -29.76
N GLU A 220 -3.16 -1.95 -30.97
CA GLU A 220 -2.40 -3.04 -31.60
C GLU A 220 -1.67 -2.60 -32.87
N VAL A 221 -0.37 -2.89 -32.95
CA VAL A 221 0.50 -2.44 -34.07
C VAL A 221 1.40 -3.54 -34.66
N GLU A 222 1.83 -3.45 -35.93
CA GLU A 222 2.55 -4.52 -36.68
C GLU A 222 4.11 -4.63 -36.50
N ARG A 223 4.71 -5.65 -37.16
CA ARG A 223 5.87 -6.52 -36.80
C ARG A 223 7.25 -5.95 -36.57
N GLU A 224 7.80 -5.14 -37.45
CA GLU A 224 9.16 -5.42 -37.95
C GLU A 224 10.31 -5.18 -36.95
N CYS A 225 10.00 -4.71 -35.73
CA CYS A 225 10.94 -4.48 -34.63
C CYS A 225 10.80 -5.46 -33.45
N VAL A 226 9.77 -6.33 -33.44
CA VAL A 226 9.46 -7.20 -32.29
C VAL A 226 10.59 -8.18 -31.97
N GLU A 227 11.21 -8.77 -32.99
CA GLU A 227 12.32 -9.73 -32.81
C GLU A 227 13.54 -9.10 -32.12
N ALA A 228 13.80 -7.81 -32.33
CA ALA A 228 14.93 -7.11 -31.72
C ALA A 228 14.74 -6.86 -30.22
N LEU A 229 13.50 -6.91 -29.72
CA LEU A 229 13.17 -6.68 -28.30
C LEU A 229 13.08 -7.99 -27.51
N LEU A 230 13.06 -9.14 -28.18
CA LEU A 230 12.94 -10.42 -27.52
C LEU A 230 14.27 -10.83 -26.88
N PRO A 231 14.25 -11.29 -25.62
CA PRO A 231 15.43 -11.85 -25.01
C PRO A 231 15.79 -13.22 -25.63
N PRO A 232 17.02 -13.71 -25.41
CA PRO A 232 17.42 -15.04 -25.86
C PRO A 232 16.46 -16.14 -25.39
N GLY A 233 16.10 -17.02 -26.32
CA GLY A 233 15.18 -18.14 -26.09
C GLY A 233 13.70 -17.83 -26.35
N TYR A 234 13.39 -16.62 -26.81
CA TYR A 234 12.06 -16.25 -27.29
C TYR A 234 12.11 -15.93 -28.78
N THR A 235 11.13 -16.38 -29.53
CA THR A 235 10.99 -16.09 -30.97
C THR A 235 9.56 -15.71 -31.28
N VAL A 236 9.34 -15.05 -32.41
CA VAL A 236 7.98 -14.91 -32.93
C VAL A 236 7.57 -16.23 -33.60
N SER A 237 6.30 -16.61 -33.51
CA SER A 237 5.78 -17.82 -34.16
C SER A 237 5.96 -17.78 -35.67
N ASP A 238 6.53 -18.84 -36.24
CA ASP A 238 6.73 -19.04 -37.68
C ASP A 238 5.41 -18.99 -38.47
N SER A 239 4.29 -19.32 -37.82
CA SER A 239 2.96 -19.33 -38.45
C SER A 239 2.38 -17.94 -38.67
N VAL A 240 3.00 -16.90 -38.14
CA VAL A 240 2.50 -15.53 -38.17
C VAL A 240 3.46 -14.70 -39.01
N ALA A 241 2.97 -13.98 -40.01
CA ALA A 241 3.79 -13.11 -40.85
C ALA A 241 3.96 -11.70 -40.24
N HIS A 242 2.98 -11.25 -39.46
CA HIS A 242 2.96 -9.94 -38.79
C HIS A 242 2.35 -10.13 -37.38
N PRO A 243 3.08 -9.99 -36.25
CA PRO A 243 2.57 -10.16 -34.91
C PRO A 243 1.89 -8.84 -34.54
N THR A 244 1.51 -8.70 -33.30
CA THR A 244 1.03 -7.42 -32.80
C THR A 244 1.77 -6.99 -31.55
N VAL A 245 1.96 -5.69 -31.38
CA VAL A 245 2.34 -5.10 -30.09
C VAL A 245 1.09 -4.48 -29.50
N LEU A 246 0.75 -4.89 -28.29
CA LEU A 246 -0.36 -4.38 -27.50
C LEU A 246 0.16 -3.34 -26.51
N PHE A 247 -0.37 -2.11 -26.59
CA PHE A 247 -0.27 -1.10 -25.54
C PHE A 247 -1.54 -1.15 -24.70
N GLU A 248 -1.41 -1.42 -23.41
CA GLU A 248 -2.52 -1.58 -22.48
C GLU A 248 -2.44 -0.52 -21.38
N VAL A 249 -3.34 0.46 -21.37
CA VAL A 249 -3.45 1.38 -20.22
C VAL A 249 -4.51 0.86 -19.27
N MET A 250 -4.16 0.65 -17.99
CA MET A 250 -5.11 0.23 -16.95
C MET A 250 -5.26 1.29 -15.86
N GLU A 251 -6.48 1.76 -15.63
CA GLU A 251 -6.84 2.54 -14.44
C GLU A 251 -7.48 1.62 -13.40
N LEU A 252 -6.73 1.24 -12.36
CA LEU A 252 -7.21 0.33 -11.32
C LEU A 252 -7.74 1.13 -10.12
N ARG A 253 -8.97 0.86 -9.70
CA ARG A 253 -9.63 1.56 -8.59
C ARG A 253 -10.23 0.58 -7.59
N ASN A 254 -10.38 1.04 -6.35
CA ASN A 254 -10.99 0.28 -5.26
C ASN A 254 -10.25 -1.03 -4.96
N LEU A 255 -8.91 -0.97 -4.86
CA LEU A 255 -8.10 -2.17 -4.65
C LEU A 255 -8.06 -2.55 -3.16
N PRO A 256 -8.50 -3.76 -2.80
CA PRO A 256 -8.64 -4.16 -1.40
C PRO A 256 -7.29 -4.21 -0.67
N TRP A 257 -6.24 -4.69 -1.35
CA TRP A 257 -4.90 -4.78 -0.79
C TRP A 257 -4.22 -3.41 -0.56
N LEU A 258 -4.76 -2.34 -1.16
CA LEU A 258 -4.36 -0.95 -0.94
C LEU A 258 -5.39 -0.16 -0.15
N ALA A 259 -6.25 -0.83 0.61
CA ALA A 259 -7.30 -0.20 1.42
C ALA A 259 -8.20 0.74 0.61
N GLY A 260 -8.62 0.31 -0.59
CA GLY A 260 -9.53 1.05 -1.47
C GLY A 260 -8.85 2.04 -2.41
N ARG A 261 -7.54 2.29 -2.27
CA ARG A 261 -6.78 3.12 -3.23
C ARG A 261 -6.63 2.43 -4.58
N GLY A 262 -6.15 3.20 -5.56
CA GLY A 262 -5.93 2.76 -6.93
C GLY A 262 -4.62 3.29 -7.48
N TYR A 263 -4.21 2.76 -8.62
CA TYR A 263 -3.02 3.20 -9.36
C TYR A 263 -3.24 2.99 -10.86
N ASN A 264 -2.35 3.53 -11.68
CA ASN A 264 -2.42 3.43 -13.13
C ASN A 264 -1.22 2.64 -13.66
N THR A 265 -1.44 1.93 -14.76
CA THR A 265 -0.40 1.16 -15.44
C THR A 265 -0.44 1.38 -16.94
N LEU A 266 0.69 1.18 -17.61
CA LEU A 266 0.77 0.97 -19.04
C LEU A 266 1.64 -0.25 -19.33
N GLY A 267 1.04 -1.32 -19.83
CA GLY A 267 1.75 -2.52 -20.28
C GLY A 267 2.07 -2.46 -21.77
N VAL A 268 3.24 -2.96 -22.16
CA VAL A 268 3.60 -3.23 -23.56
C VAL A 268 3.83 -4.72 -23.72
N TYR A 269 3.00 -5.36 -24.54
CA TYR A 269 3.03 -6.80 -24.78
C TYR A 269 3.34 -7.09 -26.25
N LEU A 270 4.24 -8.03 -26.48
CA LEU A 270 4.58 -8.55 -27.80
C LEU A 270 3.78 -9.84 -28.00
N ASN A 271 2.96 -9.92 -29.04
CA ASN A 271 2.09 -11.07 -29.27
C ASN A 271 2.74 -12.10 -30.21
N ASP A 272 2.18 -13.31 -30.19
CA ASP A 272 2.61 -14.46 -30.97
C ASP A 272 4.02 -14.93 -30.64
N ILE A 273 4.41 -14.83 -29.37
CA ILE A 273 5.75 -15.17 -28.91
C ILE A 273 5.80 -16.61 -28.42
N VAL A 274 6.80 -17.34 -28.91
CA VAL A 274 7.13 -18.71 -28.55
C VAL A 274 8.30 -18.69 -27.57
N CYS A 275 8.09 -19.24 -26.38
CA CYS A 275 9.14 -19.49 -25.39
C CYS A 275 9.81 -20.84 -25.67
N ASN A 276 11.01 -20.81 -26.25
CA ASN A 276 11.83 -21.99 -26.54
C ASN A 276 12.75 -22.38 -25.38
N ARG A 277 12.66 -21.67 -24.24
CA ARG A 277 13.41 -21.99 -23.00
C ARG A 277 12.86 -23.20 -22.26
N VAL A 278 11.69 -23.70 -22.67
CA VAL A 278 10.97 -24.79 -22.02
C VAL A 278 10.48 -25.81 -23.05
N GLN A 279 10.29 -27.06 -22.61
CA GLN A 279 9.73 -28.13 -23.43
C GLN A 279 8.51 -28.77 -22.72
N PRO A 280 7.32 -28.83 -23.35
CA PRO A 280 7.00 -28.23 -24.66
C PRO A 280 7.07 -26.69 -24.63
N ALA A 281 7.37 -26.08 -25.77
CA ALA A 281 7.37 -24.64 -25.93
C ALA A 281 5.98 -24.06 -25.61
N ILE A 282 5.96 -22.84 -25.07
CA ILE A 282 4.73 -22.12 -24.72
C ILE A 282 4.57 -20.94 -25.68
N THR A 283 3.39 -20.79 -26.28
CA THR A 283 3.05 -19.65 -27.13
C THR A 283 2.07 -18.75 -26.42
N ALA A 284 2.43 -17.47 -26.20
CA ALA A 284 1.57 -16.49 -25.51
C ALA A 284 2.04 -15.05 -25.80
N SER A 285 1.40 -14.06 -25.17
CA SER A 285 1.86 -12.67 -25.20
C SER A 285 3.05 -12.48 -24.25
N TYR A 286 4.16 -11.94 -24.73
CA TYR A 286 5.32 -11.60 -23.91
C TYR A 286 5.23 -10.17 -23.38
N MET A 287 5.21 -9.98 -22.05
CA MET A 287 5.24 -8.65 -21.45
C MET A 287 6.67 -8.10 -21.54
N ALA A 288 6.88 -7.09 -22.38
CA ALA A 288 8.19 -6.45 -22.58
C ALA A 288 8.51 -5.46 -21.45
N VAL A 289 7.53 -4.65 -21.07
CA VAL A 289 7.63 -3.69 -19.96
C VAL A 289 6.25 -3.38 -19.42
N LEU A 290 6.16 -3.12 -18.11
CA LEU A 290 4.94 -2.64 -17.46
C LEU A 290 5.27 -1.41 -16.61
N PHE A 291 4.83 -0.24 -17.08
CA PHE A 291 4.97 1.01 -16.34
C PHE A 291 3.88 1.12 -15.30
N GLU A 292 4.21 1.54 -14.08
CA GLU A 292 3.23 1.86 -13.03
C GLU A 292 3.61 3.16 -12.32
N ASN A 293 2.61 3.87 -11.78
CA ASN A 293 2.82 5.12 -11.04
C ASN A 293 2.90 4.95 -9.51
N PHE A 294 2.94 3.72 -9.03
CA PHE A 294 2.94 3.41 -7.61
C PHE A 294 3.92 2.28 -7.31
N THR A 295 4.77 2.44 -6.29
CA THR A 295 5.90 1.54 -6.03
C THR A 295 5.47 0.18 -5.50
N ASP A 296 4.45 0.12 -4.64
CA ASP A 296 3.97 -1.15 -4.05
C ASP A 296 3.64 -2.24 -5.10
N PRO A 297 2.86 -1.97 -6.17
CA PRO A 297 2.60 -2.97 -7.20
C PRO A 297 3.84 -3.30 -8.05
N ILE A 298 4.80 -2.37 -8.18
CA ILE A 298 6.07 -2.59 -8.89
C ILE A 298 6.88 -3.62 -8.11
N THR A 299 7.14 -3.34 -6.84
CA THR A 299 7.95 -4.21 -5.98
C THR A 299 7.33 -5.60 -5.87
N THR A 300 6.03 -5.68 -5.57
CA THR A 300 5.34 -6.97 -5.44
C THR A 300 5.31 -7.74 -6.75
N GLY A 301 5.08 -7.07 -7.89
CA GLY A 301 5.06 -7.73 -9.21
C GLY A 301 6.43 -8.23 -9.66
N ARG A 302 7.50 -7.47 -9.42
CA ARG A 302 8.87 -7.88 -9.74
C ARG A 302 9.32 -9.05 -8.87
N GLU A 303 9.14 -8.93 -7.56
CA GLU A 303 9.70 -9.88 -6.59
C GLU A 303 8.88 -11.16 -6.45
N GLU A 304 7.57 -11.12 -6.66
CA GLU A 304 6.69 -12.30 -6.52
C GLU A 304 6.39 -12.96 -7.87
N LEU A 305 6.24 -12.17 -8.95
CA LEU A 305 5.81 -12.69 -10.24
C LEU A 305 6.92 -12.75 -11.29
N GLY A 306 7.93 -11.88 -11.16
CA GLY A 306 8.97 -11.69 -12.18
C GLY A 306 8.59 -10.70 -13.28
N PHE A 307 7.52 -9.93 -13.12
CA PHE A 307 7.07 -8.98 -14.15
C PHE A 307 8.11 -7.86 -14.36
N PRO A 308 8.38 -7.41 -15.60
CA PRO A 308 9.34 -6.34 -15.91
C PRO A 308 8.74 -4.96 -15.61
N LYS A 309 8.38 -4.74 -14.35
CA LYS A 309 7.75 -3.49 -13.92
C LYS A 309 8.78 -2.39 -13.70
N VAL A 310 8.43 -1.17 -14.09
CA VAL A 310 9.23 0.05 -13.88
C VAL A 310 8.32 1.22 -13.52
N TYR A 311 8.90 2.25 -12.90
CA TYR A 311 8.15 3.44 -12.53
C TYR A 311 8.00 4.40 -13.71
N ALA A 312 6.82 4.98 -13.88
CA ALA A 312 6.59 6.21 -14.62
C ALA A 312 5.49 7.02 -13.93
N GLU A 313 5.51 8.34 -14.08
CA GLU A 313 4.38 9.18 -13.71
C GLU A 313 3.25 8.92 -14.71
N ILE A 314 2.13 8.37 -14.24
CA ILE A 314 0.95 8.07 -15.05
C ILE A 314 -0.24 8.75 -14.40
N SER A 315 -0.64 9.90 -14.93
CA SER A 315 -1.81 10.62 -14.45
C SER A 315 -3.11 9.91 -14.87
N ASN A 316 -4.22 10.27 -14.23
CA ASN A 316 -5.53 9.89 -14.74
C ASN A 316 -5.71 10.47 -16.15
N ALA A 317 -6.51 9.80 -16.96
CA ALA A 317 -6.77 10.29 -18.30
C ALA A 317 -7.40 11.69 -18.27
N ILE A 318 -6.95 12.59 -19.14
CA ILE A 318 -7.67 13.84 -19.40
C ILE A 318 -8.83 13.49 -20.31
N VAL A 319 -10.06 13.67 -19.83
CA VAL A 319 -11.29 13.30 -20.52
C VAL A 319 -12.11 14.54 -20.82
N SER A 320 -12.56 14.67 -22.06
CA SER A 320 -13.54 15.68 -22.49
C SER A 320 -14.56 15.04 -23.42
N GLN A 321 -15.74 15.63 -23.54
CA GLN A 321 -16.82 15.07 -24.37
C GLN A 321 -17.41 16.16 -25.26
N LYS A 322 -17.57 15.86 -26.55
CA LYS A 322 -18.18 16.74 -27.54
C LYS A 322 -19.01 15.92 -28.52
N GLU A 323 -20.28 16.30 -28.72
CA GLU A 323 -21.17 15.69 -29.73
C GLU A 323 -21.25 14.15 -29.68
N GLY A 324 -21.26 13.58 -28.48
CA GLY A 324 -21.35 12.12 -28.28
C GLY A 324 -20.03 11.36 -28.46
N VAL A 325 -18.92 12.06 -28.73
CA VAL A 325 -17.56 11.51 -28.81
C VAL A 325 -16.76 11.96 -27.58
N GLU A 326 -16.17 11.00 -26.88
CA GLU A 326 -15.23 11.22 -25.77
C GLU A 326 -13.81 11.38 -26.33
N SER A 327 -13.17 12.51 -26.06
CA SER A 327 -11.73 12.66 -26.24
C SER A 327 -11.04 12.27 -24.93
N ARG A 328 -10.08 11.36 -25.02
CA ARG A 328 -9.34 10.82 -23.88
C ARG A 328 -7.84 10.86 -24.17
N VAL A 329 -7.07 11.40 -23.23
CA VAL A 329 -5.62 11.53 -23.35
C VAL A 329 -4.92 10.90 -22.15
N HIS A 330 -4.05 9.94 -22.42
CA HIS A 330 -3.14 9.34 -21.44
C HIS A 330 -1.71 9.82 -21.70
N THR A 331 -0.96 10.08 -20.63
CA THR A 331 0.43 10.53 -20.70
C THR A 331 1.27 9.76 -19.70
N LEU A 332 2.50 9.44 -20.11
CA LEU A 332 3.55 8.95 -19.24
C LEU A 332 4.69 9.95 -19.24
N SER A 333 5.15 10.29 -18.04
CA SER A 333 6.34 11.11 -17.83
C SER A 333 7.31 10.47 -16.85
N TRP A 334 8.54 10.96 -16.84
CA TRP A 334 9.52 10.65 -15.80
C TRP A 334 10.26 11.94 -15.47
N GLY A 335 10.22 12.36 -14.20
CA GLY A 335 10.84 13.62 -13.78
C GLY A 335 10.30 14.84 -14.54
N GLY A 336 9.00 14.81 -14.90
CA GLY A 336 8.35 15.85 -15.71
C GLY A 336 8.63 15.80 -17.22
N PHE A 337 9.47 14.89 -17.73
CA PHE A 337 9.64 14.69 -19.17
C PHE A 337 8.58 13.73 -19.69
N GLU A 338 7.60 14.24 -20.45
CA GLU A 338 6.62 13.42 -21.16
C GLU A 338 7.28 12.66 -22.31
N PHE A 339 7.26 11.33 -22.23
CA PHE A 339 7.88 10.46 -23.23
C PHE A 339 6.88 9.59 -23.99
N LEU A 340 5.64 9.44 -23.49
CA LEU A 340 4.58 8.73 -24.22
C LEU A 340 3.25 9.44 -24.03
N ARG A 341 2.51 9.60 -25.12
CA ARG A 341 1.16 10.18 -25.18
C ARG A 341 0.25 9.30 -26.01
N LEU A 342 -0.94 9.00 -25.51
CA LEU A 342 -1.99 8.29 -26.23
C LEU A 342 -3.26 9.13 -26.22
N GLU A 343 -3.70 9.59 -27.37
CA GLU A 343 -4.92 10.36 -27.58
C GLU A 343 -5.94 9.52 -28.34
N LEU A 344 -7.19 9.56 -27.88
CA LEU A 344 -8.28 8.73 -28.37
C LEU A 344 -9.53 9.59 -28.55
N ALA A 345 -10.30 9.28 -29.58
CA ALA A 345 -11.68 9.71 -29.77
C ALA A 345 -12.57 8.45 -29.72
N LEU A 346 -13.46 8.37 -28.74
CA LEU A 346 -14.19 7.15 -28.39
C LEU A 346 -15.70 7.40 -28.40
N THR A 347 -16.46 6.41 -28.87
CA THR A 347 -17.92 6.35 -28.81
C THR A 347 -18.34 5.10 -28.07
N ALA A 348 -19.44 5.16 -27.32
CA ALA A 348 -19.97 4.02 -26.58
C ALA A 348 -20.70 3.04 -27.50
N TYR A 349 -20.48 1.74 -27.25
CA TYR A 349 -21.10 0.63 -27.96
C TYR A 349 -21.74 -0.37 -26.98
N ALA A 350 -22.62 -1.23 -27.49
CA ALA A 350 -23.18 -2.33 -26.71
C ALA A 350 -22.08 -3.26 -26.20
N VAL A 351 -22.12 -3.63 -24.92
CA VAL A 351 -21.06 -4.43 -24.26
C VAL A 351 -20.88 -5.81 -24.89
N GLN A 352 -21.91 -6.36 -25.53
CA GLN A 352 -21.85 -7.64 -26.24
C GLN A 352 -20.91 -7.60 -27.45
N ASN A 353 -20.70 -6.41 -28.02
CA ASN A 353 -19.80 -6.18 -29.14
C ASN A 353 -18.34 -5.95 -28.69
N SER A 354 -18.08 -5.97 -27.38
CA SER A 354 -16.73 -5.85 -26.84
C SER A 354 -15.85 -7.01 -27.32
N PRO A 355 -14.62 -6.74 -27.81
CA PRO A 355 -13.63 -7.77 -28.07
C PRO A 355 -13.27 -8.64 -26.85
N ALA A 356 -13.49 -8.16 -25.62
CA ALA A 356 -13.33 -8.97 -24.41
C ALA A 356 -14.37 -10.09 -24.28
N MET A 357 -15.53 -9.94 -24.92
CA MET A 357 -16.59 -10.95 -24.97
C MET A 357 -16.40 -11.96 -26.12
N MET A 358 -15.48 -11.68 -27.05
CA MET A 358 -15.22 -12.50 -28.25
C MET A 358 -13.72 -12.81 -28.40
N PRO A 359 -13.06 -13.44 -27.40
CA PRO A 359 -11.63 -13.71 -27.45
C PRO A 359 -11.20 -14.60 -28.63
N ASP A 360 -12.09 -15.49 -29.09
CA ASP A 360 -11.81 -16.41 -30.21
C ASP A 360 -11.75 -15.70 -31.57
N ALA A 361 -12.28 -14.48 -31.68
CA ALA A 361 -12.16 -13.68 -32.90
C ALA A 361 -10.73 -13.16 -33.12
N ARG A 362 -9.90 -13.10 -32.07
CA ARG A 362 -8.49 -12.69 -32.17
C ARG A 362 -7.65 -13.79 -32.79
N ARG A 363 -6.92 -13.44 -33.86
CA ARG A 363 -6.04 -14.34 -34.64
C ARG A 363 -4.58 -14.36 -34.16
N TYR A 364 -4.29 -13.65 -33.08
CA TYR A 364 -2.98 -13.50 -32.45
C TYR A 364 -3.13 -13.79 -30.96
N THR A 365 -2.01 -14.01 -30.27
CA THR A 365 -2.06 -14.22 -28.81
C THR A 365 -2.53 -12.96 -28.09
N HIS A 366 -3.33 -13.12 -27.04
CA HIS A 366 -3.78 -12.01 -26.21
C HIS A 366 -3.66 -12.37 -24.71
N PRO A 367 -3.23 -11.46 -23.82
CA PRO A 367 -3.03 -11.76 -22.39
C PRO A 367 -4.21 -12.46 -21.70
N THR A 368 -5.44 -12.07 -22.06
CA THR A 368 -6.67 -12.65 -21.47
C THR A 368 -7.06 -14.02 -22.04
N LYS A 369 -6.50 -14.42 -23.18
CA LYS A 369 -6.82 -15.67 -23.90
C LYS A 369 -5.73 -16.71 -23.74
N ASP A 370 -4.48 -16.31 -23.98
CA ASP A 370 -3.33 -17.22 -24.10
C ASP A 370 -2.39 -17.10 -22.90
N GLY A 371 -2.59 -16.09 -22.05
CA GLY A 371 -1.75 -15.80 -20.90
C GLY A 371 -0.56 -14.90 -21.24
N ILE A 372 0.32 -14.74 -20.26
CA ILE A 372 1.44 -13.79 -20.28
C ILE A 372 2.74 -14.54 -20.01
N LEU A 373 3.69 -14.43 -20.92
CA LEU A 373 5.09 -14.80 -20.73
C LEU A 373 5.89 -13.58 -20.27
N HIS A 374 6.85 -13.82 -19.39
CA HIS A 374 7.81 -12.80 -18.93
C HIS A 374 9.01 -13.50 -18.30
N GLN A 375 10.12 -12.78 -18.18
CA GLN A 375 11.37 -13.31 -17.68
C GLN A 375 11.72 -12.67 -16.33
N ARG A 376 11.95 -13.51 -15.33
CA ARG A 376 12.50 -13.06 -14.06
C ARG A 376 14.01 -12.98 -14.18
N TYR A 377 14.55 -11.78 -13.97
CA TYR A 377 15.98 -11.54 -13.92
C TYR A 377 16.37 -10.81 -12.62
N VAL A 378 17.33 -11.38 -11.88
CA VAL A 378 17.94 -10.76 -10.69
C VAL A 378 19.46 -10.83 -10.85
N PRO A 379 20.16 -9.69 -10.93
CA PRO A 379 21.61 -9.68 -11.05
C PRO A 379 22.27 -10.19 -9.77
N ALA A 380 23.38 -10.91 -9.92
CA ALA A 380 24.21 -11.33 -8.80
C ALA A 380 24.92 -10.12 -8.18
N VAL A 381 24.94 -10.05 -6.85
CA VAL A 381 25.56 -8.93 -6.13
C VAL A 381 27.08 -8.95 -6.32
N GLY A 382 27.62 -7.90 -6.93
CA GLY A 382 29.06 -7.72 -7.12
C GLY A 382 29.69 -8.54 -8.27
N GLU A 383 28.89 -9.30 -9.03
CA GLU A 383 29.37 -10.14 -10.14
C GLU A 383 28.75 -9.66 -11.47
N LEU A 384 29.44 -8.77 -12.17
CA LEU A 384 28.94 -8.15 -13.40
C LEU A 384 28.63 -9.20 -14.49
N GLY A 385 27.42 -9.13 -15.03
CA GLY A 385 26.94 -10.06 -16.07
C GLY A 385 26.46 -11.42 -15.56
N LYS A 386 26.57 -11.70 -14.26
CA LYS A 386 26.00 -12.90 -13.63
C LYS A 386 24.65 -12.60 -13.00
N SER A 387 23.76 -13.58 -12.98
CA SER A 387 22.43 -13.51 -12.38
C SER A 387 22.24 -14.53 -11.27
N ASP A 388 21.60 -14.12 -10.17
CA ASP A 388 21.07 -15.02 -9.13
C ASP A 388 19.74 -15.68 -9.55
N ALA A 389 19.02 -15.04 -10.47
CA ALA A 389 17.85 -15.60 -11.12
C ALA A 389 17.81 -15.16 -12.58
N ASP A 390 17.64 -16.10 -13.49
CA ASP A 390 17.31 -15.88 -14.90
C ASP A 390 16.46 -17.05 -15.39
N TYR A 391 15.16 -16.86 -15.49
CA TYR A 391 14.24 -17.91 -15.95
C TYR A 391 12.91 -17.36 -16.48
N ALA A 392 12.30 -18.14 -17.37
CA ALA A 392 10.96 -17.89 -17.86
C ALA A 392 9.88 -18.17 -16.80
N THR A 393 8.91 -17.27 -16.74
CA THR A 393 7.69 -17.36 -15.94
C THR A 393 6.47 -17.19 -16.83
N PHE A 394 5.36 -17.78 -16.42
CA PHE A 394 4.10 -17.76 -17.17
C PHE A 394 2.94 -17.49 -16.22
N CYS A 395 2.12 -16.50 -16.56
CA CYS A 395 0.83 -16.27 -15.97
C CYS A 395 -0.24 -16.81 -16.92
N PRO A 396 -0.93 -17.91 -16.57
CA PRO A 396 -1.98 -18.45 -17.43
C PRO A 396 -3.15 -17.46 -17.57
N PRO A 397 -3.97 -17.60 -18.62
CA PRO A 397 -5.21 -16.84 -18.74
C PRO A 397 -6.13 -17.14 -17.54
N PRO A 398 -7.07 -16.23 -17.22
CA PRO A 398 -8.04 -16.46 -16.15
C PRO A 398 -8.78 -17.79 -16.36
N PRO A 399 -9.05 -18.57 -15.30
CA PRO A 399 -9.82 -19.80 -15.43
C PRO A 399 -11.22 -19.50 -16.01
N PRO A 400 -11.85 -20.45 -16.73
CA PRO A 400 -13.18 -20.27 -17.28
C PRO A 400 -14.24 -20.24 -16.18
N SER A 401 -14.41 -19.08 -15.54
CA SER A 401 -15.43 -18.82 -14.52
C SER A 401 -16.64 -18.06 -15.06
N GLY A 402 -16.87 -18.14 -16.38
CA GLY A 402 -17.86 -17.36 -17.11
C GLY A 402 -17.26 -16.13 -17.81
N PRO A 403 -18.05 -15.43 -18.65
CA PRO A 403 -17.57 -14.26 -19.38
C PRO A 403 -17.17 -13.12 -18.44
N PRO A 404 -16.22 -12.25 -18.85
CA PRO A 404 -15.84 -11.10 -18.06
C PRO A 404 -17.03 -10.18 -17.80
N LYS A 405 -17.09 -9.57 -16.62
CA LYS A 405 -18.12 -8.58 -16.28
C LYS A 405 -17.78 -7.21 -16.87
N VAL A 406 -18.05 -7.04 -18.17
CA VAL A 406 -17.89 -5.77 -18.88
C VAL A 406 -19.05 -4.84 -18.52
N LEU A 407 -18.74 -3.70 -17.91
CA LEU A 407 -19.71 -2.67 -17.54
C LEU A 407 -19.90 -1.63 -18.65
N GLU A 408 -18.83 -1.34 -19.40
CA GLU A 408 -18.82 -0.32 -20.44
C GLU A 408 -17.85 -0.73 -21.54
N PHE A 409 -18.22 -0.46 -22.79
CA PHE A 409 -17.37 -0.62 -23.95
C PHE A 409 -17.42 0.65 -24.79
N LYS A 410 -16.25 1.22 -25.07
CA LYS A 410 -16.09 2.30 -26.05
C LYS A 410 -15.00 1.94 -27.06
N ALA A 411 -15.15 2.43 -28.27
CA ALA A 411 -14.17 2.27 -29.34
C ALA A 411 -14.20 3.50 -30.25
N PRO A 412 -13.20 3.70 -31.12
CA PRO A 412 -13.26 4.74 -32.14
C PRO A 412 -14.53 4.64 -33.01
N PRO A 413 -15.14 5.78 -33.39
CA PRO A 413 -16.34 5.79 -34.23
C PRO A 413 -16.07 5.16 -35.59
N VAL A 414 -16.95 4.24 -36.01
CA VAL A 414 -16.88 3.58 -37.32
C VAL A 414 -17.56 4.45 -38.38
N SER A 415 -16.95 4.61 -39.55
CA SER A 415 -17.46 5.44 -40.66
C SER A 415 -18.61 4.81 -41.47
N CYS A 416 -19.02 3.58 -41.15
CA CYS A 416 -20.02 2.82 -41.90
C CYS A 416 -21.27 2.65 -41.02
N GLY A 417 -22.42 3.18 -41.45
CA GLY A 417 -23.68 3.07 -40.69
C GLY A 417 -24.15 1.62 -40.54
N GLY A 418 -24.11 1.11 -39.32
CA GLY A 418 -24.62 -0.20 -38.90
C GLY A 418 -24.12 -0.58 -37.50
N ASP A 419 -24.85 -1.44 -36.80
CA ASP A 419 -24.53 -1.95 -35.45
C ASP A 419 -23.35 -2.96 -35.41
N GLU A 420 -22.67 -3.18 -36.54
CA GLU A 420 -21.51 -4.08 -36.65
C GLU A 420 -20.20 -3.33 -36.37
N VAL A 421 -19.49 -3.78 -35.33
CA VAL A 421 -18.16 -3.27 -34.95
C VAL A 421 -17.13 -3.88 -35.89
N CYS A 422 -16.67 -3.10 -36.88
CA CYS A 422 -15.46 -3.41 -37.62
C CYS A 422 -14.26 -2.88 -36.83
N PRO A 423 -13.17 -3.63 -36.61
CA PRO A 423 -11.94 -3.07 -36.06
C PRO A 423 -11.49 -1.99 -37.05
N ALA A 424 -11.59 -0.72 -36.65
CA ALA A 424 -11.24 0.39 -37.52
C ALA A 424 -9.75 0.29 -37.86
N VAL A 425 -9.44 -0.16 -39.08
CA VAL A 425 -8.12 -0.03 -39.67
C VAL A 425 -7.90 1.46 -39.88
N VAL A 426 -7.27 2.12 -38.90
CA VAL A 426 -6.87 3.52 -39.01
C VAL A 426 -5.69 3.57 -39.98
N GLN A 427 -5.82 4.37 -41.05
CA GLN A 427 -4.75 4.55 -42.02
C GLN A 427 -3.55 5.23 -41.33
N VAL A 428 -2.36 4.62 -41.47
CA VAL A 428 -1.10 5.11 -40.93
C VAL A 428 -0.39 5.96 -41.98
N GLN A 429 0.14 7.12 -41.60
CA GLN A 429 1.10 7.87 -42.42
C GLN A 429 2.54 7.46 -42.08
N PRO A 430 3.48 7.48 -43.05
CA PRO A 430 4.87 7.17 -42.80
C PRO A 430 5.53 8.16 -41.82
N ASP A 431 6.41 7.59 -40.98
CA ASP A 431 7.26 8.21 -39.97
C ASP A 431 7.86 9.57 -40.38
N GLN A 432 7.73 10.54 -39.45
CA GLN A 432 8.56 11.73 -39.17
C GLN A 432 7.80 13.06 -39.12
N LYS A 433 7.52 13.54 -37.90
CA LYS A 433 7.36 14.98 -37.61
C LYS A 433 8.05 15.34 -36.29
N ALA A 434 8.94 16.35 -36.37
CA ALA A 434 9.79 16.92 -35.32
C ALA A 434 10.86 15.98 -34.72
N GLU A 435 12.05 16.50 -34.40
CA GLU A 435 13.19 15.72 -33.86
C GLU A 435 12.77 14.87 -32.64
N GLY A 436 12.80 13.54 -32.79
CA GLY A 436 12.67 12.58 -31.70
C GLY A 436 11.23 12.16 -31.32
N THR A 437 10.18 12.71 -31.93
CA THR A 437 8.79 12.28 -31.70
C THR A 437 8.33 11.34 -32.82
N HIS A 438 7.84 10.17 -32.42
CA HIS A 438 7.29 9.16 -33.32
C HIS A 438 5.79 9.05 -33.11
N GLU A 439 4.99 9.43 -34.10
CA GLU A 439 3.52 9.32 -34.08
C GLU A 439 3.09 8.10 -34.90
N PHE A 440 2.33 7.19 -34.29
CA PHE A 440 2.02 5.89 -34.88
C PHE A 440 0.64 5.79 -35.53
N CYS A 441 -0.28 6.69 -35.21
CA CYS A 441 -1.66 6.71 -35.72
C CYS A 441 -2.16 8.15 -35.88
N GLU A 442 -3.06 8.41 -36.83
CA GLU A 442 -3.69 9.72 -37.07
C GLU A 442 -5.23 9.61 -36.98
N GLY A 443 -5.91 10.68 -36.57
CA GLY A 443 -7.37 10.73 -36.50
C GLY A 443 -7.91 10.36 -35.11
N ALA A 444 -8.76 9.34 -35.02
CA ALA A 444 -9.42 8.96 -33.76
C ALA A 444 -8.50 8.26 -32.75
N VAL A 445 -7.28 7.92 -33.14
CA VAL A 445 -6.27 7.29 -32.29
C VAL A 445 -4.93 7.91 -32.65
N LYS A 446 -4.18 8.38 -31.66
CA LYS A 446 -2.84 8.91 -31.82
C LYS A 446 -1.95 8.46 -30.67
N LEU A 447 -1.03 7.56 -30.96
CA LEU A 447 0.03 7.15 -30.03
C LEU A 447 1.33 7.84 -30.44
N SER A 448 1.95 8.55 -29.50
CA SER A 448 3.21 9.26 -29.70
C SER A 448 4.24 8.83 -28.67
N VAL A 449 5.46 8.51 -29.10
CA VAL A 449 6.61 8.26 -28.20
C VAL A 449 7.72 9.23 -28.53
N LYS A 450 8.27 9.88 -27.50
CA LYS A 450 9.33 10.87 -27.61
C LYS A 450 10.62 10.34 -27.01
N ARG A 451 11.67 10.23 -27.83
CA ARG A 451 13.02 9.90 -27.35
C ARG A 451 13.49 10.98 -26.37
N GLY A 452 13.96 10.54 -25.21
CA GLY A 452 14.65 11.41 -24.26
C GLY A 452 16.15 11.19 -24.31
N SER A 453 16.92 12.18 -23.85
CA SER A 453 18.35 12.02 -23.55
C SER A 453 18.56 11.20 -22.26
N PHE A 454 19.81 10.83 -21.97
CA PHE A 454 20.16 10.23 -20.68
C PHE A 454 19.77 11.12 -19.49
N ASP A 455 19.94 12.45 -19.61
CA ASP A 455 19.59 13.39 -18.53
C ASP A 455 18.08 13.46 -18.28
N GLN A 456 17.27 13.23 -19.31
CA GLN A 456 15.81 13.22 -19.22
C GLN A 456 15.26 11.88 -18.75
N LEU A 457 15.90 10.77 -19.10
CA LEU A 457 15.42 9.40 -18.85
C LEU A 457 16.54 8.46 -18.36
N PRO A 458 17.27 8.76 -17.29
CA PRO A 458 18.49 8.03 -16.91
C PRO A 458 18.25 6.54 -16.64
N THR A 459 17.06 6.15 -16.18
CA THR A 459 16.70 4.75 -15.90
C THR A 459 15.73 4.14 -16.92
N LEU A 460 15.28 4.93 -17.90
CA LEU A 460 14.30 4.52 -18.91
C LEU A 460 14.76 4.75 -20.35
N TYR A 461 15.93 5.35 -20.55
CA TYR A 461 16.45 5.78 -21.86
C TYR A 461 16.39 4.64 -22.88
N ASN A 462 16.96 3.49 -22.55
CA ASN A 462 16.99 2.31 -23.43
C ASN A 462 15.59 1.77 -23.72
N VAL A 463 14.68 1.80 -22.74
CA VAL A 463 13.30 1.32 -22.90
C VAL A 463 12.52 2.25 -23.83
N VAL A 464 12.58 3.55 -23.58
CA VAL A 464 11.87 4.55 -24.38
C VAL A 464 12.46 4.64 -25.79
N ASP A 465 13.78 4.54 -25.93
CA ASP A 465 14.45 4.53 -27.23
C ASP A 465 14.01 3.34 -28.09
N ALA A 466 13.92 2.15 -27.46
CA ALA A 466 13.40 0.94 -28.09
C ALA A 466 11.92 1.08 -28.51
N LEU A 467 11.08 1.65 -27.65
CA LEU A 467 9.66 1.91 -27.96
C LEU A 467 9.52 2.93 -29.10
N ALA A 468 10.33 3.99 -29.09
CA ALA A 468 10.37 4.99 -30.16
C ALA A 468 10.89 4.40 -31.49
N GLY A 469 11.66 3.32 -31.44
CA GLY A 469 12.15 2.60 -32.62
C GLY A 469 11.14 1.65 -33.26
N LEU A 470 9.96 1.44 -32.67
CA LEU A 470 8.92 0.57 -33.22
C LEU A 470 8.41 1.14 -34.55
N LYS A 471 8.29 0.29 -35.57
CA LYS A 471 7.70 0.68 -36.86
C LYS A 471 6.25 0.23 -36.93
N VAL A 472 5.32 1.17 -36.81
CA VAL A 472 3.88 0.88 -36.84
C VAL A 472 3.38 0.96 -38.29
N ARG A 473 2.78 -0.13 -38.77
CA ARG A 473 2.18 -0.19 -40.12
C ARG A 473 0.66 -0.03 -40.13
N ALA A 474 -0.02 -0.48 -39.08
CA ALA A 474 -1.47 -0.36 -38.93
C ALA A 474 -1.86 -0.45 -37.47
N CYS A 475 -2.94 0.25 -37.09
CA CYS A 475 -3.67 0.01 -35.85
C CYS A 475 -4.74 -1.07 -36.09
N ARG A 476 -4.72 -2.18 -35.33
CA ARG A 476 -5.61 -3.33 -35.55
C ARG A 476 -6.89 -3.30 -34.70
N GLU A 477 -6.74 -3.10 -33.40
CA GLU A 477 -7.85 -3.05 -32.44
C GLU A 477 -7.64 -1.85 -31.52
N VAL A 478 -8.71 -1.07 -31.29
CA VAL A 478 -8.79 -0.12 -30.18
C VAL A 478 -10.07 -0.32 -29.43
N ALA A 479 -9.93 -0.59 -28.14
CA ALA A 479 -11.05 -0.84 -27.27
C ALA A 479 -10.78 -0.27 -25.89
N MET A 480 -11.74 0.48 -25.37
CA MET A 480 -11.81 0.88 -23.98
C MET A 480 -12.88 0.05 -23.27
N HIS A 481 -12.49 -0.68 -22.24
CA HIS A 481 -13.39 -1.49 -21.45
C HIS A 481 -13.37 -1.04 -20.00
N THR A 482 -14.53 -0.95 -19.35
CA THR A 482 -14.61 -0.88 -17.88
C THR A 482 -15.07 -2.22 -17.36
N PHE A 483 -14.23 -2.92 -16.59
CA PHE A 483 -14.55 -4.21 -15.98
C PHE A 483 -14.93 -4.07 -14.51
N GLN A 484 -15.81 -4.97 -14.04
CA GLN A 484 -15.99 -5.27 -12.63
C GLN A 484 -15.17 -6.50 -12.24
N GLY A 485 -14.26 -6.32 -11.28
CA GLY A 485 -13.34 -7.35 -10.83
C GLY A 485 -11.90 -7.12 -11.33
N ALA A 486 -10.96 -7.70 -10.61
CA ALA A 486 -9.57 -7.87 -11.04
C ALA A 486 -9.02 -9.20 -10.50
N SER A 487 -7.74 -9.47 -10.76
CA SER A 487 -7.06 -10.71 -10.36
C SER A 487 -5.85 -10.41 -9.49
N ASP A 488 -5.56 -11.30 -8.54
CA ASP A 488 -4.32 -11.29 -7.76
C ASP A 488 -3.14 -11.91 -8.52
N LEU A 489 -3.39 -12.48 -9.71
CA LEU A 489 -2.41 -13.16 -10.58
C LEU A 489 -1.69 -14.33 -9.90
N ALA A 490 -2.32 -14.96 -8.89
CA ALA A 490 -1.67 -16.01 -8.10
C ALA A 490 -1.41 -17.32 -8.86
N ALA A 491 -1.94 -17.49 -10.07
CA ALA A 491 -1.67 -18.64 -10.93
C ALA A 491 -0.32 -18.53 -11.67
N ASN A 492 0.35 -17.36 -11.58
CA ASN A 492 1.68 -17.16 -12.12
C ASN A 492 2.70 -18.14 -11.52
N HIS A 493 3.52 -18.75 -12.36
CA HIS A 493 4.52 -19.71 -11.94
C HIS A 493 5.76 -19.70 -12.84
N ARG A 494 6.88 -20.21 -12.32
CA ARG A 494 8.09 -20.49 -13.09
C ARG A 494 7.83 -21.69 -14.00
N VAL A 495 8.20 -21.57 -15.28
CA VAL A 495 8.02 -22.65 -16.28
C VAL A 495 9.33 -23.33 -16.67
N GLU A 496 10.44 -22.60 -16.57
CA GLU A 496 11.78 -23.12 -16.83
C GLU A 496 12.37 -23.70 -15.55
N LYS A 497 12.65 -25.01 -15.51
CA LYS A 497 13.04 -25.73 -14.29
C LYS A 497 14.43 -25.38 -13.79
#